data_AF-A0A1I1DVC9-F1
#
_entry.id   AF-A0A1I1DVC9-F1
#
_cell.length_a   1.000
_cell.length_b   1.000
_cell.length_c   1.000
_cell.angle_alpha   90.00
_cell.angle_beta   90.00
_cell.angle_gamma   90.00
#
_symmetry.space_group_name_H-M   'P 1'
#
loop_
_entity.id
_entity.type
_entity.pdbx_description
1 polymer ?
#
loop_
_entity_poly.entity_id
_entity_poly.type
_entity_poly.pdbx_seq_one_letter_code
_entity_poly.pdbx_strand_id
1 'polypeptide(L)'
;MKYVFSLLFGFSLLTGYAQDSGIATYKKEWINLYSESAAGQQDKIANPQKYRQYRELEKLQEELTKQLSYKLKFDKDRSFFYLEDLLSVEDQADLALAKGPYQGEYYFNRKAASMIWAIEALGEKFLVNVDKIDWKLEKERKTISGYSCFKASAKIALEKGKFQDVIAWYTPEIPLSYGPLHYNGLPGLVVQLETGSELYKLVQIQQKEITINTSQKGTSISEADFFKQFENFK
;
A
#
# COMPACT_ATOMS: atom_id res chain seq x y z
N MET A 1 -15.66 40.24 50.87
CA MET A 1 -14.88 39.64 49.77
C MET A 1 -15.30 38.20 49.57
N LYS A 2 -16.09 37.88 48.54
CA LYS A 2 -16.11 36.57 47.86
C LYS A 2 -16.68 36.80 46.45
N TYR A 3 -15.80 36.89 45.46
CA TYR A 3 -16.17 36.85 44.05
C TYR A 3 -16.17 35.38 43.62
N VAL A 4 -17.30 34.88 43.14
CA VAL A 4 -17.40 33.55 42.53
C VAL A 4 -17.18 33.75 41.03
N PHE A 5 -16.02 33.28 40.55
CA PHE A 5 -15.70 33.22 39.13
C PHE A 5 -16.29 31.92 38.55
N SER A 6 -17.41 32.02 37.85
CA SER A 6 -17.91 30.92 37.02
C SER A 6 -17.13 30.90 35.71
N LEU A 7 -16.19 29.96 35.59
CA LEU A 7 -15.47 29.66 34.35
C LEU A 7 -16.40 28.85 33.44
N LEU A 8 -17.04 29.52 32.48
CA LEU A 8 -17.72 28.87 31.36
C LEU A 8 -16.66 28.27 30.44
N PHE A 9 -16.42 26.97 30.55
CA PHE A 9 -15.67 26.20 29.57
C PHE A 9 -16.52 26.13 28.29
N GLY A 10 -16.24 27.03 27.34
CA GLY A 10 -16.79 26.95 26.00
C GLY A 10 -16.28 25.69 25.33
N PHE A 11 -17.14 24.68 25.22
CA PHE A 11 -16.90 23.49 24.41
C PHE A 11 -17.00 23.93 22.94
N SER A 12 -15.87 24.28 22.33
CA SER A 12 -15.81 24.49 20.89
C SER A 12 -16.04 23.14 20.22
N LEU A 13 -17.21 22.97 19.61
CA LEU A 13 -17.45 21.91 18.65
C LEU A 13 -16.46 22.12 17.50
N LEU A 14 -15.37 21.34 17.50
CA LEU A 14 -14.58 21.09 16.29
C LEU A 14 -15.54 20.42 15.31
N THR A 15 -16.13 21.19 14.41
CA THR A 15 -16.78 20.65 13.22
C THR A 15 -15.70 19.92 12.45
N GLY A 16 -15.70 18.59 12.55
CA GLY A 16 -14.84 17.74 11.75
C GLY A 16 -15.13 18.02 10.30
N TYR A 17 -14.23 18.74 9.64
CA TYR A 17 -14.22 18.76 8.18
C TYR A 17 -14.04 17.30 7.75
N ALA A 18 -15.06 16.75 7.10
CA ALA A 18 -14.96 15.44 6.50
C ALA A 18 -13.74 15.44 5.58
N GLN A 19 -12.85 14.46 5.76
CA GLN A 19 -11.64 14.32 4.96
C GLN A 19 -12.02 13.84 3.56
N ASP A 20 -12.58 14.74 2.74
CA ASP A 20 -13.20 14.38 1.46
C ASP A 20 -12.23 14.45 0.29
N SER A 21 -11.06 15.07 0.47
CA SER A 21 -9.96 15.04 -0.50
C SER A 21 -8.60 15.35 0.12
N GLY A 22 -7.55 14.70 -0.39
CA GLY A 22 -6.21 14.93 0.11
C GLY A 22 -5.18 13.94 -0.40
N ILE A 23 -4.03 13.95 0.27
CA ILE A 23 -2.89 13.09 -0.04
C ILE A 23 -2.47 12.36 1.23
N ALA A 24 -2.59 11.04 1.23
CA ALA A 24 -1.98 10.17 2.23
C ALA A 24 -0.59 9.74 1.77
N THR A 25 0.39 9.79 2.66
CA THR A 25 1.78 9.38 2.41
C THR A 25 2.07 8.09 3.15
N TYR A 26 2.60 7.10 2.44
CA TYR A 26 2.99 5.80 2.97
C TYR A 26 4.50 5.60 2.83
N LYS A 27 5.08 4.90 3.80
CA LYS A 27 6.42 4.32 3.71
C LYS A 27 6.32 2.81 3.57
N LYS A 28 7.28 2.23 2.85
CA LYS A 28 7.41 0.79 2.67
C LYS A 28 8.52 0.24 3.56
N GLU A 29 8.30 -0.93 4.11
CA GLU A 29 9.26 -1.74 4.87
C GLU A 29 9.24 -3.17 4.31
N TRP A 30 10.35 -3.88 4.47
CA TRP A 30 10.44 -5.29 4.11
C TRP A 30 10.22 -6.15 5.35
N ILE A 31 9.33 -7.12 5.22
CA ILE A 31 8.97 -8.08 6.27
C ILE A 31 9.13 -9.50 5.73
N ASN A 32 9.06 -10.51 6.60
CA ASN A 32 9.17 -11.93 6.22
C ASN A 32 10.47 -12.22 5.44
N LEU A 33 11.58 -11.64 5.89
CA LEU A 33 12.89 -11.74 5.24
C LEU A 33 13.35 -13.20 5.14
N TYR A 34 13.99 -13.54 4.01
CA TYR A 34 14.51 -14.89 3.77
C TYR A 34 15.45 -15.31 4.88
N SER A 35 16.36 -14.41 5.25
CA SER A 35 17.35 -14.70 6.28
C SER A 35 16.77 -14.94 7.66
N GLU A 36 15.57 -14.45 7.95
CA GLU A 36 14.86 -14.67 9.22
C GLU A 36 13.95 -15.91 9.16
N SER A 37 13.67 -16.40 7.95
CA SER A 37 12.92 -17.64 7.75
C SER A 37 13.67 -18.87 8.27
N ALA A 38 12.93 -19.96 8.51
CA ALA A 38 13.52 -21.25 8.89
C ALA A 38 14.58 -21.74 7.87
N ALA A 39 14.32 -21.56 6.58
CA ALA A 39 15.26 -21.92 5.51
C ALA A 39 16.53 -21.06 5.56
N GLY A 40 16.39 -19.75 5.78
CA GLY A 40 17.53 -18.85 5.97
C GLY A 40 18.38 -19.23 7.18
N GLN A 41 17.76 -19.53 8.31
CA GLN A 41 18.48 -19.95 9.52
C GLN A 41 19.18 -21.31 9.34
N GLN A 42 18.60 -22.23 8.58
CA GLN A 42 19.26 -23.48 8.20
C GLN A 42 20.49 -23.21 7.31
N ASP A 43 20.34 -22.37 6.28
CA ASP A 43 21.43 -22.01 5.36
C ASP A 43 22.54 -21.21 6.05
N LYS A 44 22.25 -20.47 7.12
CA LYS A 44 23.29 -19.80 7.92
C LYS A 44 24.39 -20.77 8.38
N ILE A 45 24.03 -22.03 8.61
CA ILE A 45 24.95 -23.12 9.00
C ILE A 45 25.34 -23.95 7.77
N ALA A 46 24.37 -24.41 6.99
CA ALA A 46 24.58 -25.37 5.90
C ALA A 46 25.18 -24.74 4.63
N ASN A 47 24.88 -23.48 4.36
CA ASN A 47 25.41 -22.72 3.23
C ASN A 47 25.64 -21.23 3.60
N PRO A 48 26.68 -20.93 4.41
CA PRO A 48 26.89 -19.60 4.95
C PRO A 48 27.12 -18.52 3.87
N GLN A 49 27.63 -18.91 2.70
CA GLN A 49 27.81 -18.00 1.57
C GLN A 49 26.46 -17.52 1.02
N LYS A 50 25.54 -18.45 0.74
CA LYS A 50 24.19 -18.12 0.29
C LYS A 50 23.47 -17.23 1.31
N TYR A 51 23.54 -17.60 2.60
CA TYR A 51 22.96 -16.77 3.66
C TYR A 51 23.51 -15.32 3.65
N ARG A 52 24.84 -15.15 3.53
CA ARG A 52 25.45 -13.82 3.44
C ARG A 52 24.96 -13.04 2.23
N GLN A 53 24.87 -13.67 1.06
CA GLN A 53 24.37 -13.01 -0.15
C GLN A 53 22.95 -12.48 0.03
N TYR A 54 22.03 -13.29 0.57
CA TYR A 54 20.67 -12.83 0.87
C TYR A 54 20.66 -11.70 1.90
N ARG A 55 21.44 -11.80 2.99
CA ARG A 55 21.51 -10.74 3.99
C ARG A 55 22.00 -9.41 3.43
N GLU A 56 23.00 -9.42 2.56
CA GLU A 56 23.51 -8.19 1.95
C GLU A 56 22.50 -7.60 0.95
N LEU A 57 21.80 -8.45 0.18
CA LEU A 57 20.71 -7.99 -0.69
C LEU A 57 19.55 -7.38 0.10
N GLU A 58 19.12 -8.02 1.18
CA GLU A 58 18.06 -7.51 2.07
C GLU A 58 18.44 -6.15 2.67
N LYS A 59 19.68 -5.99 3.16
CA LYS A 59 20.17 -4.70 3.68
C LYS A 59 20.18 -3.61 2.60
N LEU A 60 20.70 -3.91 1.41
CA LEU A 60 20.74 -2.94 0.31
C LEU A 60 19.31 -2.52 -0.06
N GLN A 61 18.41 -3.50 -0.19
CA GLN A 61 17.01 -3.28 -0.48
C GLN A 61 16.33 -2.41 0.59
N GLU A 62 16.58 -2.65 1.88
CA GLU A 62 16.09 -1.80 2.98
C GLU A 62 16.61 -0.36 2.88
N GLU A 63 17.92 -0.16 2.68
CA GLU A 63 18.52 1.19 2.57
C GLU A 63 17.96 1.98 1.40
N LEU A 64 17.81 1.35 0.23
CA LEU A 64 17.21 1.99 -0.95
C LEU A 64 15.73 2.33 -0.70
N THR A 65 14.99 1.45 -0.02
CA THR A 65 13.55 1.64 0.25
C THR A 65 13.27 2.82 1.17
N LYS A 66 14.18 3.17 2.08
CA LYS A 66 14.03 4.36 2.96
C LYS A 66 13.84 5.65 2.18
N GLN A 67 14.45 5.73 1.00
CA GLN A 67 14.33 6.89 0.12
C GLN A 67 12.90 6.97 -0.44
N LEU A 68 12.30 5.84 -0.80
CA LEU A 68 10.99 5.75 -1.46
C LEU A 68 9.84 6.37 -0.63
N SER A 69 8.92 7.05 -1.31
CA SER A 69 7.77 7.74 -0.72
C SER A 69 6.56 7.41 -1.58
N TYR A 70 5.55 6.75 -1.01
CA TYR A 70 4.35 6.40 -1.74
C TYR A 70 3.23 7.37 -1.40
N LYS A 71 2.46 7.77 -2.41
CA LYS A 71 1.35 8.71 -2.26
C LYS A 71 0.05 8.06 -2.69
N LEU A 72 -0.98 8.26 -1.88
CA LEU A 72 -2.37 8.02 -2.22
C LEU A 72 -3.08 9.36 -2.31
N LYS A 73 -3.31 9.83 -3.53
CA LYS A 73 -4.25 10.92 -3.80
C LYS A 73 -5.66 10.37 -3.69
N PHE A 74 -6.56 11.06 -2.99
CA PHE A 74 -7.95 10.64 -2.86
C PHE A 74 -8.94 11.80 -2.90
N ASP A 75 -10.13 11.51 -3.39
CA ASP A 75 -11.34 12.29 -3.17
C ASP A 75 -12.54 11.36 -2.91
N LYS A 76 -13.74 11.92 -2.70
CA LYS A 76 -14.98 11.14 -2.44
C LYS A 76 -15.28 10.00 -3.43
N ASP A 77 -14.81 10.11 -4.68
CA ASP A 77 -15.17 9.24 -5.80
C ASP A 77 -13.95 8.50 -6.39
N ARG A 78 -12.72 8.97 -6.14
CA ARG A 78 -11.52 8.49 -6.83
C ARG A 78 -10.33 8.34 -5.90
N SER A 79 -9.42 7.44 -6.26
CA SER A 79 -8.08 7.41 -5.67
C SER A 79 -6.99 7.11 -6.71
N PHE A 80 -5.77 7.54 -6.41
CA PHE A 80 -4.58 7.29 -7.20
C PHE A 80 -3.38 7.02 -6.29
N PHE A 81 -2.92 5.77 -6.27
CA PHE A 81 -1.73 5.34 -5.54
C PHE A 81 -0.53 5.22 -6.49
N TYR A 82 0.60 5.82 -6.09
CA TYR A 82 1.83 5.81 -6.88
C TYR A 82 3.06 5.97 -5.99
N LEU A 83 4.21 5.57 -6.52
CA LEU A 83 5.50 5.95 -5.97
C LEU A 83 5.84 7.37 -6.44
N GLU A 84 6.04 8.29 -5.51
CA GLU A 84 6.53 9.62 -5.81
C GLU A 84 7.99 9.53 -6.25
N ASP A 85 8.27 9.98 -7.47
CA ASP A 85 9.62 10.00 -8.03
C ASP A 85 10.55 10.75 -7.08
N LEU A 86 11.53 10.02 -6.56
CA LEU A 86 12.67 10.62 -5.90
C LEU A 86 13.80 10.61 -6.90
N LEU A 87 14.26 11.81 -7.24
CA LEU A 87 15.41 12.11 -8.10
C LEU A 87 16.74 11.50 -7.62
N SER A 88 16.74 10.68 -6.56
CA SER A 88 17.93 10.25 -5.82
C SER A 88 18.39 8.81 -6.09
N VAL A 89 17.64 7.99 -6.82
CA VAL A 89 18.06 6.64 -7.23
C VAL A 89 18.36 6.67 -8.72
N GLU A 90 19.62 6.92 -9.07
CA GLU A 90 20.08 7.08 -10.45
C GLU A 90 20.15 5.73 -11.21
N ASP A 91 20.31 4.61 -10.48
CA ASP A 91 20.43 3.26 -11.05
C ASP A 91 19.08 2.53 -11.14
N GLN A 92 18.75 2.03 -12.34
CA GLN A 92 17.47 1.35 -12.60
C GLN A 92 17.36 -0.01 -11.91
N ALA A 93 18.47 -0.74 -11.72
CA ALA A 93 18.47 -2.02 -11.04
C ALA A 93 18.27 -1.85 -9.52
N ASP A 94 18.93 -0.85 -8.92
CA ASP A 94 18.70 -0.48 -7.52
C ASP A 94 17.26 -0.02 -7.31
N LEU A 95 16.73 0.77 -8.23
CA LEU A 95 15.33 1.20 -8.18
C LEU A 95 14.37 0.01 -8.28
N ALA A 96 14.63 -0.95 -9.18
CA ALA A 96 13.82 -2.16 -9.30
C ALA A 96 13.88 -3.02 -8.03
N LEU A 97 15.08 -3.17 -7.45
CA LEU A 97 15.29 -3.88 -6.18
C LEU A 97 14.50 -3.25 -5.03
N ALA A 98 14.53 -1.92 -4.93
CA ALA A 98 13.82 -1.16 -3.91
C ALA A 98 12.30 -1.17 -4.11
N LYS A 99 11.83 -1.06 -5.37
CA LYS A 99 10.40 -1.06 -5.71
C LYS A 99 9.75 -2.42 -5.49
N GLY A 100 10.49 -3.52 -5.66
CA GLY A 100 9.94 -4.87 -5.58
C GLY A 100 9.23 -5.31 -6.87
N PRO A 101 8.61 -6.50 -6.88
CA PRO A 101 8.04 -7.11 -8.08
C PRO A 101 6.72 -6.46 -8.53
N TYR A 102 5.98 -5.80 -7.63
CA TYR A 102 4.68 -5.19 -7.94
C TYR A 102 4.84 -3.68 -8.11
N GLN A 103 5.06 -3.26 -9.35
CA GLN A 103 5.33 -1.86 -9.70
C GLN A 103 4.18 -1.26 -10.50
N GLY A 104 3.96 0.03 -10.36
CA GLY A 104 3.02 0.76 -11.20
C GLY A 104 2.14 1.74 -10.44
N GLU A 105 1.12 2.17 -11.14
CA GLU A 105 0.15 3.18 -10.73
C GLU A 105 -1.21 2.52 -10.54
N TYR A 106 -1.92 2.85 -9.47
CA TYR A 106 -3.21 2.23 -9.16
C TYR A 106 -4.28 3.30 -9.10
N TYR A 107 -5.31 3.15 -9.93
CA TYR A 107 -6.42 4.08 -10.06
C TYR A 107 -7.72 3.40 -9.67
N PHE A 108 -8.47 4.02 -8.78
CA PHE A 108 -9.80 3.58 -8.44
C PHE A 108 -10.85 4.64 -8.78
N ASN A 109 -11.97 4.19 -9.33
CA ASN A 109 -13.16 5.02 -9.52
C ASN A 109 -14.37 4.33 -8.89
N ARG A 110 -14.93 4.96 -7.85
CA ARG A 110 -16.06 4.46 -7.08
C ARG A 110 -17.33 4.33 -7.91
N LYS A 111 -17.61 5.28 -8.81
CA LYS A 111 -18.82 5.28 -9.66
C LYS A 111 -18.80 4.15 -10.67
N ALA A 112 -17.64 3.87 -11.24
CA ALA A 112 -17.44 2.75 -12.15
C ALA A 112 -17.20 1.41 -11.41
N ALA A 113 -16.98 1.46 -10.09
CA ALA A 113 -16.51 0.35 -9.27
C ALA A 113 -15.29 -0.38 -9.88
N SER A 114 -14.37 0.40 -10.48
CA SER A 114 -13.26 -0.10 -11.28
C SER A 114 -11.92 0.20 -10.60
N MET A 115 -11.07 -0.81 -10.52
CA MET A 115 -9.66 -0.71 -10.11
C MET A 115 -8.77 -1.01 -11.31
N ILE A 116 -7.88 -0.08 -11.64
CA ILE A 116 -6.92 -0.21 -12.73
C ILE A 116 -5.51 -0.16 -12.17
N TRP A 117 -4.74 -1.21 -12.43
CA TRP A 117 -3.30 -1.22 -12.25
C TRP A 117 -2.63 -0.91 -13.58
N ALA A 118 -2.01 0.25 -13.69
CA ALA A 118 -1.25 0.65 -14.85
C ALA A 118 0.24 0.31 -14.64
N ILE A 119 0.78 -0.50 -15.54
CA ILE A 119 2.14 -1.04 -15.47
C ILE A 119 2.79 -1.00 -16.84
N GLU A 120 4.09 -0.69 -16.87
CA GLU A 120 4.92 -0.82 -18.06
C GLU A 120 5.59 -2.20 -18.09
N ALA A 121 5.45 -2.90 -19.21
CA ALA A 121 6.08 -4.20 -19.45
C ALA A 121 6.53 -4.27 -20.92
N LEU A 122 7.79 -4.67 -21.14
CA LEU A 122 8.39 -4.79 -22.48
C LEU A 122 8.25 -3.52 -23.36
N GLY A 123 8.27 -2.33 -22.75
CA GLY A 123 8.15 -1.05 -23.45
C GLY A 123 6.71 -0.64 -23.78
N GLU A 124 5.71 -1.40 -23.36
CA GLU A 124 4.29 -1.07 -23.52
C GLU A 124 3.61 -0.82 -22.16
N LYS A 125 2.66 0.14 -22.13
CA LYS A 125 1.84 0.41 -20.95
C LYS A 125 0.55 -0.42 -21.00
N PHE A 126 0.35 -1.27 -20.01
CA PHE A 126 -0.86 -2.06 -19.81
C PHE A 126 -1.75 -1.42 -18.75
N LEU A 127 -3.07 -1.52 -18.96
CA LEU A 127 -4.11 -1.13 -18.01
C LEU A 127 -4.82 -2.39 -17.55
N VAL A 128 -4.33 -2.94 -16.44
CA VAL A 128 -4.79 -4.21 -15.89
C VAL A 128 -6.04 -3.95 -15.03
N ASN A 129 -7.14 -4.62 -15.35
CA ASN A 129 -8.34 -4.58 -14.54
C ASN A 129 -8.18 -5.55 -13.38
N VAL A 130 -8.24 -5.03 -12.15
CA VAL A 130 -8.04 -5.79 -10.92
C VAL A 130 -9.39 -6.06 -10.26
N ASP A 131 -9.63 -7.31 -9.89
CA ASP A 131 -10.87 -7.73 -9.26
C ASP A 131 -11.00 -7.20 -7.83
N LYS A 132 -12.24 -7.19 -7.33
CA LYS A 132 -12.50 -6.79 -5.94
C LYS A 132 -11.97 -7.84 -4.98
N ILE A 133 -11.45 -7.37 -3.85
CA ILE A 133 -10.95 -8.23 -2.78
C ILE A 133 -12.09 -8.59 -1.83
N ASP A 134 -12.26 -9.89 -1.60
CA ASP A 134 -13.18 -10.42 -0.60
C ASP A 134 -12.53 -10.39 0.79
N TRP A 135 -12.70 -9.27 1.48
CA TRP A 135 -12.16 -9.07 2.83
C TRP A 135 -12.95 -9.83 3.90
N LYS A 136 -12.21 -10.48 4.79
CA LYS A 136 -12.72 -10.95 6.08
C LYS A 136 -12.41 -9.90 7.16
N LEU A 137 -13.46 -9.27 7.67
CA LEU A 137 -13.33 -8.32 8.78
C LEU A 137 -13.08 -9.07 10.10
N GLU A 138 -12.10 -8.61 10.87
CA GLU A 138 -11.73 -9.22 12.14
C GLU A 138 -12.08 -8.32 13.33
N LYS A 139 -12.10 -8.90 14.53
CA LYS A 139 -12.44 -8.18 15.77
C LYS A 139 -11.24 -7.48 16.41
N GLU A 140 -10.04 -7.81 15.96
CA GLU A 140 -8.79 -7.24 16.48
C GLU A 140 -8.72 -5.74 16.21
N ARG A 141 -8.22 -5.00 17.20
CA ARG A 141 -8.02 -3.56 17.13
C ARG A 141 -6.63 -3.19 17.60
N LYS A 142 -6.02 -2.20 16.96
CA LYS A 142 -4.76 -1.60 17.42
C LYS A 142 -4.70 -0.13 16.99
N THR A 143 -3.94 0.67 17.73
CA THR A 143 -3.66 2.06 17.32
C THR A 143 -2.43 2.08 16.42
N ILE A 144 -2.55 2.66 15.22
CA ILE A 144 -1.45 2.77 14.25
C ILE A 144 -1.41 4.21 13.75
N SER A 145 -0.24 4.83 13.80
CA SER A 145 -0.05 6.22 13.31
C SER A 145 -1.06 7.21 13.89
N GLY A 146 -1.53 6.96 15.13
CA GLY A 146 -2.52 7.78 15.83
C GLY A 146 -3.99 7.41 15.62
N TYR A 147 -4.30 6.47 14.71
CA TYR A 147 -5.67 6.08 14.38
C TYR A 147 -6.09 4.77 15.05
N SER A 148 -7.35 4.69 15.49
CA SER A 148 -7.96 3.43 15.91
C SER A 148 -8.23 2.58 14.68
N CYS A 149 -7.55 1.44 14.59
CA CYS A 149 -7.60 0.56 13.42
C CYS A 149 -8.23 -0.80 13.76
N PHE A 150 -8.93 -1.35 12.77
CA PHE A 150 -9.48 -2.70 12.77
C PHE A 150 -8.71 -3.55 11.78
N LYS A 151 -8.53 -4.83 12.09
CA LYS A 151 -7.89 -5.78 11.20
C LYS A 151 -8.89 -6.33 10.18
N ALA A 152 -8.42 -6.55 8.97
CA ALA A 152 -9.05 -7.36 7.96
C ALA A 152 -8.00 -8.27 7.31
N SER A 153 -8.42 -9.44 6.86
CA SER A 153 -7.57 -10.37 6.13
C SER A 153 -8.23 -10.80 4.82
N ALA A 154 -7.39 -11.13 3.83
CA ALA A 154 -7.82 -11.71 2.57
C ALA A 154 -6.82 -12.78 2.14
N LYS A 155 -7.30 -13.70 1.30
CA LYS A 155 -6.46 -14.68 0.61
C LYS A 155 -6.54 -14.42 -0.88
N ILE A 156 -5.43 -13.94 -1.44
CA ILE A 156 -5.34 -13.66 -2.87
C ILE A 156 -4.81 -14.91 -3.56
N ALA A 157 -5.55 -15.41 -4.54
CA ALA A 157 -5.09 -16.53 -5.35
C ALA A 157 -3.91 -16.07 -6.21
N LEU A 158 -2.81 -16.79 -6.10
CA LEU A 158 -1.67 -16.68 -7.00
C LEU A 158 -1.72 -17.82 -8.02
N GLU A 159 -0.84 -17.74 -9.02
CA GLU A 159 -0.66 -18.83 -9.97
C GLU A 159 -0.32 -20.17 -9.29
N LYS A 160 -0.65 -21.26 -9.98
CA LYS A 160 -0.31 -22.64 -9.57
C LYS A 160 -0.92 -23.06 -8.23
N GLY A 161 -2.08 -22.51 -7.88
CA GLY A 161 -2.81 -22.85 -6.66
C GLY A 161 -2.15 -22.38 -5.38
N LYS A 162 -1.19 -21.45 -5.48
CA LYS A 162 -0.63 -20.76 -4.32
C LYS A 162 -1.59 -19.66 -3.87
N PHE A 163 -1.49 -19.29 -2.60
CA PHE A 163 -2.25 -18.19 -2.04
C PHE A 163 -1.31 -17.25 -1.32
N GLN A 164 -1.62 -15.96 -1.39
CA GLN A 164 -0.97 -14.93 -0.60
C GLN A 164 -1.94 -14.44 0.47
N ASP A 165 -1.54 -14.61 1.73
CA ASP A 165 -2.24 -14.00 2.84
C ASP A 165 -1.94 -12.50 2.85
N VAL A 166 -2.99 -11.72 3.01
CA VAL A 166 -2.93 -10.26 3.09
C VAL A 166 -3.58 -9.82 4.37
N ILE A 167 -2.92 -8.94 5.11
CA ILE A 167 -3.45 -8.33 6.32
C ILE A 167 -3.50 -6.82 6.10
N ALA A 168 -4.68 -6.24 6.29
CA ALA A 168 -4.88 -4.80 6.27
C ALA A 168 -5.39 -4.34 7.63
N TRP A 169 -4.87 -3.22 8.10
CA TRP A 169 -5.41 -2.48 9.23
C TRP A 169 -6.00 -1.18 8.74
N TYR A 170 -7.30 -1.00 8.93
CA TYR A 170 -8.04 0.14 8.39
C TYR A 170 -8.71 0.95 9.50
N THR A 171 -8.93 2.25 9.27
CA THR A 171 -9.60 3.15 10.22
C THR A 171 -10.91 3.71 9.64
N PRO A 172 -12.06 3.50 10.32
CA PRO A 172 -13.33 4.13 9.95
C PRO A 172 -13.39 5.63 10.20
N GLU A 173 -12.42 6.18 10.95
CA GLU A 173 -12.31 7.64 11.21
C GLU A 173 -12.16 8.43 9.91
N ILE A 174 -11.62 7.78 8.87
CA ILE A 174 -11.56 8.30 7.51
C ILE A 174 -12.38 7.33 6.64
N PRO A 175 -13.68 7.63 6.40
CA PRO A 175 -14.62 6.70 5.78
C PRO A 175 -14.44 6.61 4.25
N LEU A 176 -13.20 6.60 3.79
CA LEU A 176 -12.81 6.42 2.39
C LEU A 176 -12.21 5.03 2.21
N SER A 177 -12.85 4.24 1.35
CA SER A 177 -12.53 2.82 1.14
C SER A 177 -11.31 2.62 0.25
N TYR A 178 -10.18 3.24 0.59
CA TYR A 178 -8.95 3.26 -0.22
C TYR A 178 -7.75 2.74 0.58
N GLY A 179 -6.68 2.40 -0.13
CA GLY A 179 -5.44 1.91 0.48
C GLY A 179 -4.27 1.87 -0.50
N PRO A 180 -3.10 1.39 -0.04
CA PRO A 180 -1.95 1.16 -0.91
C PRO A 180 -2.24 0.14 -2.02
N LEU A 181 -1.61 0.32 -3.18
CA LEU A 181 -1.77 -0.53 -4.36
C LEU A 181 -3.25 -0.62 -4.78
N HIS A 182 -3.75 -1.84 -4.99
CA HIS A 182 -5.15 -2.13 -5.30
C HIS A 182 -5.97 -2.52 -4.04
N TYR A 183 -5.39 -2.49 -2.84
CA TYR A 183 -6.04 -2.98 -1.62
C TYR A 183 -7.05 -1.97 -1.06
N ASN A 184 -8.22 -1.93 -1.69
CA ASN A 184 -9.35 -1.07 -1.36
C ASN A 184 -10.57 -1.91 -0.92
N GLY A 185 -11.72 -1.27 -0.66
CA GLY A 185 -12.98 -1.99 -0.37
C GLY A 185 -13.29 -2.21 1.12
N LEU A 186 -12.41 -1.78 2.04
CA LEU A 186 -12.65 -1.80 3.48
C LEU A 186 -13.50 -0.61 3.95
N PRO A 187 -14.23 -0.70 5.09
CA PRO A 187 -15.05 0.39 5.61
C PRO A 187 -14.19 1.46 6.32
N GLY A 188 -13.23 2.02 5.60
CA GLY A 188 -12.28 3.01 6.08
C GLY A 188 -10.96 2.98 5.31
N LEU A 189 -10.10 3.96 5.55
CA LEU A 189 -8.79 4.06 4.93
C LEU A 189 -7.85 2.99 5.49
N VAL A 190 -7.11 2.29 4.63
CA VAL A 190 -6.05 1.36 5.05
C VAL A 190 -4.86 2.13 5.61
N VAL A 191 -4.57 1.96 6.89
CA VAL A 191 -3.45 2.62 7.60
C VAL A 191 -2.18 1.78 7.53
N GLN A 192 -2.31 0.46 7.52
CA GLN A 192 -1.18 -0.47 7.35
C GLN A 192 -1.62 -1.64 6.47
N LEU A 193 -0.78 -2.04 5.53
CA LEU A 193 -0.99 -3.17 4.64
C LEU A 193 0.24 -4.08 4.69
N GLU A 194 0.03 -5.37 4.90
CA GLU A 194 1.03 -6.42 4.85
C GLU A 194 0.65 -7.38 3.73
N THR A 195 1.51 -7.52 2.73
CA THR A 195 1.31 -8.44 1.61
C THR A 195 2.65 -9.07 1.21
N GLY A 196 2.78 -10.38 1.46
CA GLY A 196 4.02 -11.10 1.15
C GLY A 196 5.18 -10.60 2.00
N SER A 197 6.21 -10.06 1.36
CA SER A 197 7.37 -9.47 2.05
C SER A 197 7.30 -7.95 2.17
N GLU A 198 6.16 -7.33 1.83
CA GLU A 198 6.02 -5.87 1.83
C GLU A 198 5.05 -5.40 2.91
N LEU A 199 5.45 -4.36 3.63
CA LEU A 199 4.62 -3.63 4.57
C LEU A 199 4.52 -2.17 4.14
N TYR A 200 3.31 -1.67 3.92
CA TYR A 200 3.04 -0.25 3.70
C TYR A 200 2.41 0.34 4.94
N LYS A 201 2.94 1.46 5.42
CA LYS A 201 2.45 2.14 6.62
C LYS A 201 2.20 3.62 6.36
N LEU A 202 1.01 4.08 6.73
CA LEU A 202 0.63 5.47 6.66
C LEU A 202 1.50 6.28 7.63
N VAL A 203 2.11 7.35 7.12
CA VAL A 203 2.93 8.28 7.90
C VAL A 203 2.19 9.59 8.11
N GLN A 204 1.50 10.10 7.10
CA GLN A 204 0.89 11.41 7.14
C GLN A 204 -0.30 11.52 6.18
N ILE A 205 -1.28 12.34 6.55
CA ILE A 205 -2.35 12.78 5.65
C ILE A 205 -2.33 14.30 5.56
N GLN A 206 -2.42 14.82 4.34
CA GLN A 206 -2.54 16.24 4.05
C GLN A 206 -3.89 16.49 3.38
N GLN A 207 -4.73 17.30 4.03
CA GLN A 207 -6.00 17.74 3.45
C GLN A 207 -5.71 18.83 2.41
N LYS A 208 -6.15 18.61 1.18
CA LYS A 208 -5.97 19.55 0.08
C LYS A 208 -6.91 19.20 -1.06
N GLU A 209 -7.48 20.21 -1.69
CA GLU A 209 -8.16 20.03 -2.96
C GLU A 209 -7.20 19.52 -4.03
N ILE A 210 -7.56 18.41 -4.65
CA ILE A 210 -6.73 17.76 -5.67
C ILE A 210 -7.59 17.30 -6.85
N THR A 211 -6.97 17.28 -8.02
CA THR A 211 -7.55 16.71 -9.23
C THR A 211 -6.95 15.32 -9.45
N ILE A 212 -7.82 14.32 -9.60
CA ILE A 212 -7.43 12.94 -9.91
C ILE A 212 -7.93 12.59 -11.30
N ASN A 213 -7.00 12.36 -12.23
CA ASN A 213 -7.33 11.80 -13.54
C ASN A 213 -7.16 10.27 -13.49
N THR A 214 -8.28 9.56 -13.58
CA THR A 214 -8.31 8.10 -13.63
C THR A 214 -8.33 7.56 -15.07
N SER A 215 -8.44 8.42 -16.08
CA SER A 215 -8.38 8.02 -17.49
C SER A 215 -6.93 7.88 -17.92
N GLN A 216 -6.52 6.65 -18.14
CA GLN A 216 -5.18 6.31 -18.63
C GLN A 216 -5.24 5.80 -20.07
N LYS A 217 -4.14 5.96 -20.82
CA LYS A 217 -3.96 5.35 -22.14
C LYS A 217 -3.02 4.15 -22.00
N GLY A 218 -3.34 3.08 -22.70
CA GLY A 218 -2.57 1.83 -22.69
C GLY A 218 -3.43 0.66 -23.17
N THR A 219 -2.81 -0.52 -23.25
CA THR A 219 -3.47 -1.77 -23.65
C THR A 219 -4.28 -2.30 -22.48
N SER A 220 -5.62 -2.35 -22.61
CA SER A 220 -6.49 -2.92 -21.58
C SER A 220 -6.37 -4.44 -21.55
N ILE A 221 -6.23 -5.02 -20.36
CA ILE A 221 -6.07 -6.46 -20.17
C ILE A 221 -6.67 -6.88 -18.82
N SER A 222 -7.04 -8.16 -18.67
CA SER A 222 -7.43 -8.74 -17.37
C SER A 222 -6.19 -9.06 -16.54
N GLU A 223 -6.30 -9.06 -15.21
CA GLU A 223 -5.19 -9.48 -14.34
C GLU A 223 -4.71 -10.91 -14.64
N ALA A 224 -5.64 -11.84 -14.84
CA ALA A 224 -5.31 -13.22 -15.17
C ALA A 224 -4.55 -13.36 -16.50
N ASP A 225 -4.94 -12.62 -17.53
CA ASP A 225 -4.27 -12.70 -18.84
C ASP A 225 -2.95 -11.95 -18.84
N PHE A 226 -2.84 -10.85 -18.09
CA PHE A 226 -1.57 -10.16 -17.88
C PHE A 226 -0.54 -11.11 -17.26
N PHE A 227 -0.88 -11.77 -16.16
CA PHE A 227 0.04 -12.71 -15.52
C PHE A 227 0.41 -13.88 -16.45
N LYS A 228 -0.54 -14.50 -17.15
CA LYS A 228 -0.23 -15.55 -18.15
C LYS A 228 0.72 -15.08 -19.26
N GLN A 229 0.54 -13.85 -19.75
CA GLN A 229 1.38 -13.30 -20.82
C GLN A 229 2.82 -13.07 -20.36
N PHE A 230 3.00 -12.63 -19.12
CA PHE A 230 4.30 -12.26 -18.56
C PHE A 230 4.92 -13.34 -17.64
N GLU A 231 4.27 -14.49 -17.47
CA GLU A 231 4.74 -15.60 -16.62
C GLU A 231 6.12 -16.14 -17.07
N ASN A 232 6.41 -16.09 -18.37
CA ASN A 232 7.65 -16.61 -18.97
C ASN A 232 8.83 -15.64 -18.92
N PHE A 233 8.64 -14.43 -18.39
CA PHE A 233 9.70 -13.42 -18.27
C PHE A 233 10.29 -13.33 -16.85
N LYS A 234 9.95 -14.28 -15.96
CA LYS A 234 10.51 -14.43 -14.61
C LYS A 234 11.79 -15.27 -14.59
#